data_AF-A0A7Z2G3C5-F1
#
_entry.id   AF-A0A7Z2G3C5-F1
#
_cell.length_a   1.000
_cell.length_b   1.000
_cell.length_c   1.000
_cell.angle_alpha   90.00
_cell.angle_beta   90.00
_cell.angle_gamma   90.00
#
_symmetry.space_group_name_H-M   'P 1'
#
loop_
_entity.id
_entity.type
_entity.pdbx_description
1 polymer ?
#
loop_
_entity_poly.entity_id
_entity_poly.type
_entity_poly.pdbx_seq_one_letter_code
_entity_poly.pdbx_strand_id
1 'polypeptide(L)'
;MPTLPDWGTIQQVHAAWVQAIGSIGAILVAVIVPTALWALDRHRAHLAEKRRLQAIATITRLAQSALRFLRIEAARTGLPGSNVVAVEAFHEVRIAADAINSIRIDELGSPTLVTNVTTIKRCIGRASGIIPEMLPPTGTVLASPLNFAALVEEVDAAQWAIDKEVGSLR
;
A
#
# COMPACT_ATOMS: atom_id res chain seq x y z
N MET A 1 27.66 78.64 18.31
CA MET A 1 28.58 77.70 17.62
C MET A 1 27.90 76.33 17.60
N PRO A 2 27.54 75.77 16.43
CA PRO A 2 26.98 74.43 16.38
C PRO A 2 28.10 73.40 16.57
N THR A 3 27.94 72.53 17.57
CA THR A 3 28.82 71.38 17.83
C THR A 3 28.57 70.32 16.76
N LEU A 4 29.61 69.95 16.01
CA LEU A 4 29.56 68.83 15.08
C LEU A 4 29.24 67.53 15.84
N PRO A 5 28.35 66.67 15.32
CA PRO A 5 28.01 65.42 15.96
C PRO A 5 29.26 64.53 16.10
N ASP A 6 29.44 64.00 17.31
CA ASP A 6 30.60 63.21 17.69
C ASP A 6 30.62 61.88 16.92
N TRP A 7 31.68 61.62 16.15
CA TRP A 7 31.77 60.50 15.20
C TRP A 7 31.47 59.13 15.83
N GLY A 8 31.73 58.97 17.14
CA GLY A 8 31.42 57.76 17.89
C GLY A 8 29.92 57.43 17.98
N THR A 9 29.05 58.45 18.02
CA THR A 9 27.59 58.24 18.10
C THR A 9 27.01 57.76 16.77
N ILE A 10 27.54 58.23 15.64
CA ILE A 10 27.08 57.82 14.31
C ILE A 10 27.42 56.34 14.06
N GLN A 11 28.60 55.86 14.49
CA GLN A 11 28.98 54.45 14.35
C GLN A 11 28.17 53.50 15.25
N GLN A 12 27.85 53.91 16.48
CA GLN A 12 27.03 53.10 17.40
C GLN A 12 25.59 52.89 16.88
N VAL A 13 25.00 53.91 16.25
CA VAL A 13 23.67 53.80 15.63
C VAL A 13 23.70 52.80 14.45
N HIS A 14 24.72 52.85 13.60
CA HIS A 14 24.86 51.90 12.49
C HIS A 14 25.07 50.46 12.98
N ALA A 15 25.90 50.25 14.00
CA ALA A 15 26.13 48.92 14.58
C ALA A 15 24.85 48.34 15.20
N ALA A 16 24.07 49.15 15.92
CA ALA A 16 22.81 48.73 16.52
C ALA A 16 21.75 48.35 15.46
N TRP A 17 21.67 49.10 14.35
CA TRP A 17 20.76 48.79 13.24
C TRP A 17 21.14 47.48 12.53
N VAL A 18 22.42 47.26 12.26
CA VAL A 18 22.90 46.01 11.64
C VAL A 18 22.63 44.81 12.55
N GLN A 19 22.83 44.96 13.87
CA GLN A 19 22.53 43.93 14.86
C GLN A 19 21.02 43.63 14.95
N ALA A 20 20.17 44.66 14.90
CA ALA A 20 18.71 44.50 14.94
C ALA A 20 18.16 43.83 13.67
N ILE A 21 18.68 44.18 12.49
CA ILE A 21 18.29 43.52 11.23
C ILE A 21 18.79 42.07 11.21
N GLY A 22 20.01 41.82 11.69
CA GLY A 22 20.57 40.47 11.81
C GLY A 22 19.78 39.57 12.77
N SER A 23 19.35 40.11 13.91
CA SER A 23 18.56 39.34 14.88
C SER A 23 17.16 39.00 14.37
N ILE A 24 16.50 39.93 13.66
CA ILE A 24 15.20 39.67 13.01
C ILE A 24 15.35 38.57 11.95
N GLY A 25 16.40 38.63 11.12
CA GLY A 25 16.68 37.60 10.12
C GLY A 25 16.92 36.21 10.74
N ALA A 26 17.68 36.15 11.83
CA ALA A 26 17.95 34.91 12.55
C ALA A 26 16.68 34.30 13.17
N ILE A 27 15.81 35.12 13.76
CA ILE A 27 14.51 34.68 14.30
C ILE A 27 13.61 34.14 13.18
N LEU A 28 13.59 34.80 12.02
CA LEU A 28 12.78 34.39 10.88
C LEU A 28 13.22 33.01 10.37
N VAL A 29 14.53 32.78 10.21
CA VAL A 29 15.09 31.48 9.80
C VAL A 29 14.80 30.41 10.84
N ALA A 30 14.93 30.73 12.12
CA ALA A 30 14.66 29.80 13.22
C ALA A 30 13.20 29.35 13.31
N VAL A 31 12.24 30.12 12.76
CA VAL A 31 10.82 29.74 12.71
C VAL A 31 10.47 29.05 11.39
N ILE A 32 10.98 29.55 10.26
CA ILE A 32 10.66 29.04 8.92
C ILE A 32 11.29 27.66 8.69
N VAL A 33 12.53 27.45 9.12
CA VAL A 33 13.23 26.17 8.85
C VAL A 33 12.56 24.98 9.56
N PRO A 34 12.23 25.03 10.87
CA PRO A 34 11.56 23.91 11.53
C PRO A 34 10.16 23.64 10.98
N THR A 35 9.41 24.69 10.64
CA THR A 35 8.06 24.55 10.07
C THR A 35 8.11 23.97 8.66
N ALA A 36 9.06 24.38 7.82
CA ALA A 36 9.28 23.82 6.49
C ALA A 36 9.76 22.36 6.57
N LEU A 37 10.67 22.02 7.48
CA LEU A 37 11.13 20.64 7.69
C LEU A 37 9.98 19.74 8.14
N TRP A 38 9.17 20.18 9.10
CA TRP A 38 8.00 19.43 9.56
C TRP A 38 6.96 19.22 8.45
N ALA A 39 6.72 20.24 7.63
CA ALA A 39 5.81 20.13 6.49
C ALA A 39 6.35 19.15 5.43
N LEU A 40 7.65 19.18 5.15
CA LEU A 40 8.31 18.25 4.22
C LEU A 40 8.23 16.81 4.71
N ASP A 41 8.48 16.56 6.00
CA ASP A 41 8.39 15.22 6.58
C ASP A 41 6.96 14.69 6.55
N ARG A 42 5.97 15.54 6.87
CA ARG A 42 4.56 15.19 6.78
C ARG A 42 4.15 14.86 5.34
N HIS A 43 4.65 15.62 4.37
CA HIS A 43 4.39 15.35 2.96
C HIS A 43 5.03 14.03 2.49
N ARG A 44 6.26 13.73 2.93
CA ARG A 44 6.92 12.45 2.64
C ARG A 44 6.18 11.27 3.25
N ALA A 45 5.71 11.41 4.49
CA ALA A 45 4.89 10.40 5.15
C ALA A 45 3.59 10.13 4.39
N HIS A 46 2.88 11.17 3.96
CA HIS A 46 1.67 11.01 3.15
C HIS A 46 1.94 10.34 1.80
N LEU A 47 3.05 10.65 1.12
CA LEU A 47 3.42 10.00 -0.14
C LEU A 47 3.81 8.53 0.06
N ALA A 48 4.54 8.22 1.13
CA ALA A 48 4.90 6.85 1.48
C ALA A 48 3.64 6.01 1.75
N GLU A 49 2.68 6.56 2.49
CA GLU A 49 1.41 5.88 2.77
C GLU A 49 0.60 5.66 1.48
N LYS A 50 0.48 6.66 0.61
CA LYS A 50 -0.19 6.49 -0.70
C LYS A 50 0.46 5.37 -1.54
N ARG A 51 1.80 5.33 -1.61
CA ARG A 51 2.52 4.28 -2.34
C ARG A 51 2.32 2.90 -1.73
N ARG A 52 2.30 2.82 -0.41
CA ARG A 52 2.07 1.58 0.33
C ARG A 52 0.68 1.02 0.08
N LEU A 53 -0.35 1.86 0.15
CA LEU A 53 -1.74 1.47 -0.16
C LEU A 53 -1.91 1.04 -1.62
N GLN A 54 -1.21 1.71 -2.55
CA GLN A 54 -1.15 1.26 -3.95
C GLN A 54 -0.51 -0.11 -4.09
N ALA A 55 0.61 -0.37 -3.40
CA ALA A 55 1.26 -1.68 -3.42
C ALA A 55 0.34 -2.78 -2.88
N ILE A 56 -0.38 -2.51 -1.79
CA ILE A 56 -1.40 -3.43 -1.24
C ILE A 56 -2.47 -3.72 -2.29
N ALA A 57 -3.03 -2.68 -2.92
CA ALA A 57 -4.05 -2.85 -3.96
C ALA A 57 -3.52 -3.67 -5.16
N THR A 58 -2.25 -3.52 -5.53
CA THR A 58 -1.63 -4.33 -6.59
C THR A 58 -1.48 -5.80 -6.17
N ILE A 59 -1.02 -6.07 -4.94
CA ILE A 59 -0.87 -7.44 -4.42
C ILE A 59 -2.24 -8.12 -4.34
N THR A 60 -3.27 -7.42 -3.86
CA THR A 60 -4.62 -8.00 -3.77
C THR A 60 -5.25 -8.24 -5.14
N ARG A 61 -4.96 -7.38 -6.14
CA ARG A 61 -5.33 -7.63 -7.55
C ARG A 61 -4.65 -8.87 -8.13
N LEU A 62 -3.39 -9.13 -7.76
CA LEU A 62 -2.70 -10.35 -8.18
C LEU A 62 -3.40 -11.60 -7.62
N ALA A 63 -3.84 -11.56 -6.36
CA ALA A 63 -4.62 -12.66 -5.76
C ALA A 63 -5.98 -12.84 -6.43
N GLN A 64 -6.67 -11.74 -6.75
CA GLN A 64 -7.92 -11.76 -7.51
C GLN A 64 -7.72 -12.37 -8.91
N SER A 65 -6.67 -11.97 -9.65
CA SER A 65 -6.41 -12.49 -10.98
C SER A 65 -6.08 -13.98 -10.95
N ALA A 66 -5.28 -14.44 -9.98
CA ALA A 66 -4.95 -15.85 -9.81
C ALA A 66 -6.19 -16.70 -9.53
N LEU A 67 -7.12 -16.23 -8.68
CA LEU A 67 -8.38 -16.93 -8.41
C LEU A 67 -9.32 -16.95 -9.62
N ARG A 68 -9.37 -15.86 -10.39
CA ARG A 68 -10.14 -15.83 -11.64
C ARG A 68 -9.58 -16.81 -12.67
N PHE A 69 -8.25 -16.86 -12.80
CA PHE A 69 -7.59 -17.82 -13.68
C PHE A 69 -7.89 -19.26 -13.25
N LEU A 70 -7.76 -19.56 -11.96
CA LEU A 70 -8.11 -20.87 -11.38
C LEU A 70 -9.56 -21.26 -11.67
N ARG A 71 -10.51 -20.34 -11.50
CA ARG A 71 -11.93 -20.57 -11.81
C ARG A 71 -12.15 -20.90 -13.28
N ILE A 72 -11.51 -20.16 -14.18
CA ILE A 72 -11.62 -20.39 -15.63
C ILE A 72 -11.10 -21.78 -15.97
N GLU A 73 -9.96 -22.15 -15.39
CA GLU A 73 -9.34 -23.45 -15.66
C GLU A 73 -10.16 -24.61 -15.10
N ALA A 74 -10.71 -24.46 -13.88
CA ALA A 74 -11.63 -25.44 -13.29
C ALA A 74 -12.94 -25.58 -14.10
N ALA A 75 -13.43 -24.50 -14.72
CA ALA A 75 -14.63 -24.56 -15.56
C ALA A 75 -14.40 -25.27 -16.90
N ARG A 76 -13.17 -25.24 -17.45
CA ARG A 76 -12.83 -25.88 -18.73
C ARG A 76 -12.88 -27.40 -18.68
N THR A 77 -12.62 -28.01 -17.53
CA THR A 77 -12.54 -29.47 -17.40
C THR A 77 -13.90 -30.16 -17.21
N GLY A 78 -14.98 -29.41 -16.94
CA GLY A 78 -16.36 -29.81 -17.22
C GLY A 78 -16.92 -31.03 -16.45
N LEU A 79 -16.16 -31.63 -15.53
CA LEU A 79 -16.60 -32.80 -14.77
C LEU A 79 -17.32 -32.37 -13.47
N PRO A 80 -18.61 -32.69 -13.29
CA PRO A 80 -19.32 -32.38 -12.05
C PRO A 80 -18.66 -33.11 -10.86
N GLY A 81 -18.17 -32.33 -9.90
CA GLY A 81 -17.57 -32.86 -8.67
C GLY A 81 -16.06 -33.15 -8.72
N SER A 82 -15.40 -32.97 -9.88
CA SER A 82 -13.95 -33.10 -10.02
C SER A 82 -13.40 -31.90 -10.78
N ASN A 83 -12.76 -30.98 -10.05
CA ASN A 83 -12.12 -29.82 -10.64
C ASN A 83 -10.70 -30.24 -11.05
N VAL A 84 -10.52 -30.66 -12.30
CA VAL A 84 -9.18 -30.90 -12.83
C VAL A 84 -8.60 -29.57 -13.30
N VAL A 85 -7.44 -29.18 -12.80
CA VAL A 85 -6.84 -27.86 -13.06
C VAL A 85 -5.38 -28.04 -13.46
N ALA A 86 -4.88 -27.24 -14.40
CA ALA A 86 -3.45 -27.18 -14.69
C ALA A 86 -2.62 -26.83 -13.43
N VAL A 87 -1.46 -27.49 -13.28
CA VAL A 87 -0.50 -27.19 -12.19
C VAL A 87 -0.09 -25.71 -12.19
N GLU A 88 -0.01 -25.08 -13.36
CA GLU A 88 0.34 -23.66 -13.52
C GLU A 88 -0.65 -22.74 -12.79
N ALA A 89 -1.96 -23.00 -12.88
CA ALA A 89 -2.96 -22.21 -12.17
C ALA A 89 -2.83 -22.34 -10.65
N PHE A 90 -2.46 -23.52 -10.16
CA PHE A 90 -2.14 -23.72 -8.74
C PHE A 90 -0.87 -23.00 -8.32
N HIS A 91 0.13 -22.96 -9.19
CA HIS A 91 1.37 -22.24 -8.93
C HIS A 91 1.14 -20.73 -8.80
N GLU A 92 0.34 -20.14 -9.67
CA GLU A 92 -0.05 -18.72 -9.59
C GLU A 92 -0.78 -18.40 -8.29
N VAL A 93 -1.72 -19.26 -7.88
CA VAL A 93 -2.46 -19.13 -6.63
C VAL A 93 -1.52 -19.19 -5.42
N ARG A 94 -0.50 -20.06 -5.46
CA ARG A 94 0.50 -20.15 -4.40
C ARG A 94 1.39 -18.91 -4.32
N ILE A 95 1.89 -18.43 -5.47
CA ILE A 95 2.64 -17.16 -5.53
C ILE A 95 1.81 -16.01 -4.96
N ALA A 96 0.55 -15.93 -5.35
CA ALA A 96 -0.35 -14.89 -4.86
C ALA A 96 -0.67 -15.03 -3.36
N ALA A 97 -0.76 -16.27 -2.85
CA ALA A 97 -0.92 -16.54 -1.42
C ALA A 97 0.29 -16.06 -0.62
N ASP A 98 1.51 -16.34 -1.09
CA ASP A 98 2.74 -15.89 -0.44
C ASP A 98 2.85 -14.35 -0.46
N ALA A 99 2.56 -13.75 -1.62
CA ALA A 99 2.56 -12.29 -1.78
C ALA A 99 1.55 -11.63 -0.84
N ILE A 100 0.31 -12.13 -0.75
CA ILE A 100 -0.69 -11.54 0.14
C ILE A 100 -0.32 -11.75 1.61
N ASN A 101 0.26 -12.89 1.97
CA ASN A 101 0.67 -13.20 3.34
C ASN A 101 1.76 -12.24 3.85
N SER A 102 2.59 -11.72 2.94
CA SER A 102 3.58 -10.68 3.26
C SER A 102 2.98 -9.34 3.71
N ILE A 103 1.68 -9.10 3.45
CA ILE A 103 1.01 -7.86 3.89
C ILE A 103 0.85 -7.88 5.41
N ARG A 104 1.49 -6.92 6.07
CA ARG A 104 1.34 -6.62 7.50
C ARG A 104 -0.01 -5.96 7.77
N ILE A 105 -0.93 -6.72 8.37
CA ILE A 105 -2.32 -6.29 8.61
C ILE A 105 -2.36 -5.20 9.69
N ASP A 106 -1.49 -5.28 10.69
CA ASP A 106 -1.33 -4.33 11.80
C ASP A 106 -0.99 -2.91 11.33
N GLU A 107 -0.36 -2.80 10.18
CA GLU A 107 0.06 -1.51 9.64
C GLU A 107 -1.00 -0.88 8.70
N LEU A 108 -2.12 -1.54 8.37
CA LEU A 108 -3.04 -1.08 7.31
C LEU A 108 -3.80 0.22 7.63
N GLY A 109 -3.80 0.67 8.89
CA GLY A 109 -4.33 1.98 9.30
C GLY A 109 -5.86 2.15 9.20
N SER A 110 -6.56 1.25 8.49
CA SER A 110 -8.01 1.28 8.29
C SER A 110 -8.65 -0.08 8.62
N PRO A 111 -9.70 -0.11 9.45
CA PRO A 111 -10.43 -1.35 9.76
C PRO A 111 -11.10 -1.96 8.52
N THR A 112 -11.48 -1.13 7.55
CA THR A 112 -12.07 -1.56 6.29
C THR A 112 -11.03 -2.30 5.43
N LEU A 113 -9.83 -1.73 5.28
CA LEU A 113 -8.71 -2.40 4.59
C LEU A 113 -8.32 -3.70 5.28
N VAL A 114 -8.22 -3.70 6.61
CA VAL A 114 -7.93 -4.91 7.39
C VAL A 114 -8.93 -6.02 7.07
N THR A 115 -10.22 -5.69 7.10
CA THR A 115 -11.29 -6.66 6.83
C THR A 115 -11.18 -7.19 5.39
N ASN A 116 -11.07 -6.31 4.40
CA ASN A 116 -11.03 -6.70 2.99
C ASN A 116 -9.77 -7.50 2.63
N VAL A 117 -8.59 -7.06 3.08
CA VAL A 117 -7.33 -7.80 2.87
C VAL A 117 -7.39 -9.17 3.56
N THR A 118 -7.99 -9.26 4.74
CA THR A 118 -8.17 -10.54 5.45
C THR A 118 -9.14 -11.47 4.71
N THR A 119 -10.21 -10.92 4.12
CA THR A 119 -11.12 -11.69 3.26
C THR A 119 -10.38 -12.27 2.06
N ILE A 120 -9.57 -11.47 1.37
CA ILE A 120 -8.79 -11.95 0.22
C ILE A 120 -7.75 -12.98 0.66
N LYS A 121 -7.04 -12.75 1.79
CA LYS A 121 -6.12 -13.72 2.41
C LYS A 121 -6.79 -15.07 2.68
N ARG A 122 -8.00 -15.04 3.25
CA ARG A 122 -8.77 -16.24 3.53
C ARG A 122 -9.17 -16.98 2.24
N CYS A 123 -9.62 -16.26 1.22
CA CYS A 123 -10.05 -16.85 -0.04
C CYS A 123 -8.89 -17.50 -0.80
N ILE A 124 -7.75 -16.82 -0.92
CA ILE A 124 -6.55 -17.38 -1.57
C ILE A 124 -5.91 -18.49 -0.71
N GLY A 125 -5.98 -18.39 0.62
CA GLY A 125 -5.55 -19.45 1.54
C GLY A 125 -6.37 -20.73 1.36
N ARG A 126 -7.69 -20.60 1.18
CA ARG A 126 -8.57 -21.74 0.86
C ARG A 126 -8.25 -22.37 -0.50
N ALA A 127 -7.93 -21.56 -1.51
CA ALA A 127 -7.57 -22.05 -2.84
C ALA A 127 -6.17 -22.70 -2.88
N SER A 128 -5.20 -22.18 -2.11
CA SER A 128 -3.85 -22.73 -2.02
C SER A 128 -3.73 -23.96 -1.11
N GLY A 129 -4.63 -24.10 -0.12
CA GLY A 129 -4.73 -25.28 0.73
C GLY A 129 -5.27 -26.53 0.05
N ILE A 130 -5.60 -26.46 -1.24
CA ILE A 130 -5.98 -27.61 -2.04
C ILE A 130 -4.69 -28.41 -2.30
N ILE A 131 -4.55 -29.53 -1.59
CA ILE A 131 -3.43 -30.45 -1.77
C ILE A 131 -3.59 -31.12 -3.13
N PRO A 132 -2.60 -31.03 -4.04
CA PRO A 132 -2.58 -31.89 -5.21
C PRO A 132 -2.41 -33.33 -4.73
N GLU A 133 -3.50 -34.10 -4.64
CA GLU A 133 -3.39 -35.56 -4.49
C GLU A 133 -2.58 -36.09 -5.68
N MET A 134 -1.52 -36.87 -5.39
CA MET A 134 -0.48 -37.26 -6.33
C MET A 134 -1.01 -37.58 -7.73
N LEU A 135 -0.48 -36.88 -8.73
CA LEU A 135 -0.92 -37.04 -10.11
C LEU A 135 0.04 -37.88 -10.93
N PRO A 136 -0.49 -38.66 -11.90
CA PRO A 136 0.30 -39.18 -13.00
C PRO A 136 1.00 -38.04 -13.78
N PRO A 137 1.99 -38.32 -14.65
CA PRO A 137 2.86 -37.32 -15.29
C PRO A 137 2.18 -36.33 -16.27
N THR A 138 0.87 -36.15 -16.19
CA THR A 138 0.02 -35.37 -17.09
C THR A 138 -0.05 -33.86 -16.79
N GLY A 139 0.55 -33.37 -15.69
CA GLY A 139 0.63 -31.93 -15.39
C GLY A 139 -0.69 -31.25 -14.98
N THR A 140 -1.71 -32.04 -14.65
CA THR A 140 -3.02 -31.60 -14.14
C THR A 140 -3.16 -31.97 -12.68
N VAL A 141 -4.07 -31.33 -11.93
CA VAL A 141 -4.32 -31.53 -10.49
C VAL A 141 -5.81 -31.73 -10.22
N LEU A 142 -6.16 -32.70 -9.36
CA LEU A 142 -7.52 -32.87 -8.87
C LEU A 142 -7.74 -31.93 -7.67
N ALA A 143 -8.58 -30.93 -7.86
CA ALA A 143 -8.95 -29.99 -6.83
C ALA A 143 -10.23 -30.46 -6.12
N SER A 144 -10.21 -30.41 -4.79
CA SER A 144 -11.39 -30.63 -3.94
C SER A 144 -12.58 -29.77 -4.42
N PRO A 145 -13.85 -30.23 -4.28
CA PRO A 145 -15.03 -29.49 -4.71
C PRO A 145 -15.19 -28.18 -3.93
N LEU A 146 -14.46 -27.16 -4.37
CA LEU A 146 -14.54 -25.79 -3.90
C LEU A 146 -15.38 -24.99 -4.88
N ASN A 147 -16.29 -24.18 -4.36
CA ASN A 147 -17.05 -23.23 -5.16
C ASN A 147 -16.16 -22.03 -5.50
N PHE A 148 -15.33 -22.18 -6.54
CA PHE A 148 -14.45 -21.11 -7.01
C PHE A 148 -15.22 -19.86 -7.45
N ALA A 149 -16.48 -19.99 -7.88
CA ALA A 149 -17.30 -18.83 -8.23
C ALA A 149 -17.61 -17.96 -7.01
N ALA A 150 -17.99 -18.57 -5.88
CA ALA A 150 -18.22 -17.86 -4.63
C ALA A 150 -16.95 -17.17 -4.10
N LEU A 151 -15.80 -17.85 -4.18
CA LEU A 151 -14.52 -17.25 -3.78
C LEU A 151 -14.16 -16.02 -4.63
N VAL A 152 -14.35 -16.11 -5.95
CA VAL A 152 -14.08 -14.98 -6.85
C VAL A 152 -15.03 -13.82 -6.57
N GLU A 153 -16.31 -14.07 -6.31
CA GLU A 153 -17.27 -13.03 -5.97
C GLU A 153 -16.92 -12.30 -4.67
N GLU A 154 -16.56 -13.04 -3.61
CA GLU A 154 -16.09 -12.46 -2.34
C GLU A 154 -14.83 -11.60 -2.53
N VAL A 155 -13.87 -12.09 -3.33
CA VAL A 155 -12.62 -11.36 -3.60
C VAL A 155 -12.86 -10.14 -4.49
N ASP A 156 -13.76 -10.22 -5.45
CA ASP A 156 -14.13 -9.10 -6.32
C ASP A 156 -14.76 -7.96 -5.50
N ALA A 157 -15.66 -8.29 -4.57
CA ALA A 157 -16.27 -7.32 -3.66
C ALA A 157 -15.22 -6.68 -2.73
N ALA A 158 -14.34 -7.48 -2.14
CA ALA A 158 -13.28 -6.99 -1.27
C ALA A 158 -12.27 -6.10 -2.04
N GLN A 159 -11.90 -6.50 -3.25
CA GLN A 159 -11.01 -5.70 -4.10
C GLN A 159 -11.64 -4.38 -4.51
N TRP A 160 -12.93 -4.36 -4.85
CA TRP A 160 -13.63 -3.13 -5.19
C TRP A 160 -13.64 -2.15 -4.01
N ALA A 161 -13.85 -2.64 -2.78
CA ALA A 161 -13.78 -1.81 -1.59
C ALA A 161 -12.37 -1.24 -1.33
N ILE A 162 -11.32 -2.05 -1.52
CA ILE A 162 -9.91 -1.60 -1.44
C ILE A 162 -9.64 -0.53 -2.50
N ASP A 163 -10.04 -0.75 -3.74
CA ASP A 163 -9.84 0.19 -4.84
C ASP A 163 -10.56 1.52 -4.61
N LYS A 164 -11.78 1.48 -4.05
CA LYS A 164 -12.53 2.70 -3.67
C LYS A 164 -11.81 3.48 -2.58
N GLU A 165 -11.28 2.79 -1.58
CA GLU A 165 -10.56 3.42 -0.47
C GLU A 165 -9.23 4.01 -0.91
N VAL A 166 -8.42 3.26 -1.68
CA VAL A 166 -7.16 3.75 -2.28
C VAL A 166 -7.43 4.90 -3.27
N GLY A 167 -8.51 4.81 -4.03
CA GLY A 167 -8.94 5.84 -4.98
C GLY A 167 -9.39 7.14 -4.30
N SER A 168 -10.02 7.05 -3.12
CA SER A 168 -10.46 8.22 -2.33
C SER A 168 -9.30 9.05 -1.76
N LEU A 169 -8.09 8.49 -1.76
CA LEU A 169 -6.87 9.17 -1.29
C LEU A 169 -6.11 9.90 -2.42
N ARG A 170 -6.61 9.86 -3.66
CA ARG A 170 -6.07 10.66 -4.78
C ARG A 170 -6.54 12.10 -4.66
#